data_AF-A0A4Y7U523-F1
#
_entry.id   AF-A0A4Y7U523-F1
#
_cell.length_a   1.000
_cell.length_b   1.000
_cell.length_c   1.000
_cell.angle_alpha   90.00
_cell.angle_beta   90.00
_cell.angle_gamma   90.00
#
_symmetry.space_group_name_H-M   'P 1'
#
loop_
_entity.id
_entity.type
_entity.pdbx_description
1 polymer ?
#
loop_
_entity_poly.entity_id
_entity_poly.type
_entity_poly.pdbx_seq_one_letter_code
_entity_poly.pdbx_strand_id
1 'polypeptide(L)'
;FSILTFFIFGIILFIYSPVLCFIYVLGSILFIAWVLFFLQFRKKLDWEYFDIHTKNQSYWVETIGSIQDIKINNYEKQKRWKWEALQVQLFKIDQKILRITNAQNLGAQFINQLTNLVITFYCAKAVIKVDITFGVMISTQFIIGMLNGPIMQFISFVQSAQYAKISFLRLNEIHELEEEEENEIN
;
A
#
# COMPACT_ATOMS: atom_id res chain seq x y z
N PHE A 1 16.02 8.98 -5.65
CA PHE A 1 15.75 10.38 -5.24
C PHE A 1 15.31 10.46 -3.78
N SER A 2 14.25 9.76 -3.38
CA SER A 2 13.65 9.79 -2.03
C SER A 2 14.59 9.35 -0.89
N ILE A 3 15.38 8.29 -1.11
CA ILE A 3 16.37 7.83 -0.13
C ILE A 3 17.47 8.89 0.08
N LEU A 4 17.94 9.51 -1.01
CA LEU A 4 18.99 10.52 -0.97
C LEU A 4 18.50 11.80 -0.26
N THR A 5 17.26 12.23 -0.50
CA THR A 5 16.66 13.36 0.24
C THR A 5 16.45 13.03 1.72
N PHE A 6 16.02 11.81 2.07
CA PHE A 6 15.90 11.37 3.46
C PHE A 6 17.25 11.48 4.21
N PHE A 7 18.34 10.98 3.61
CA PHE A 7 19.68 11.08 4.23
C PHE A 7 20.17 12.53 4.34
N ILE A 8 20.00 13.35 3.29
CA ILE A 8 20.43 14.77 3.31
C ILE A 8 19.69 15.55 4.39
N PHE A 9 18.36 15.45 4.42
CA PHE A 9 17.57 16.17 5.42
C PHE A 9 17.76 15.60 6.84
N GLY A 10 18.00 14.29 6.99
CA GLY A 10 18.37 13.69 8.27
C GLY A 10 19.70 14.23 8.82
N ILE A 11 20.71 14.39 7.95
CA ILE A 11 22.01 14.98 8.33
C ILE A 11 21.85 16.45 8.70
N ILE A 12 21.07 17.22 7.93
CA ILE A 12 20.78 18.63 8.25
C ILE A 12 20.10 18.75 9.61
N LEU A 13 19.12 17.88 9.91
CA LEU A 13 18.43 17.87 11.19
C LEU A 13 19.37 17.53 12.36
N PHE A 14 20.33 16.61 12.14
CA PHE A 14 21.36 16.24 13.11
C PHE A 14 22.30 17.40 13.44
N ILE A 15 22.67 18.22 12.44
CA ILE A 15 23.50 19.42 12.63
C ILE A 15 22.76 20.48 13.46
N TYR A 16 21.42 20.58 13.33
CA TYR A 16 20.63 21.58 14.06
C TYR A 16 20.38 21.23 15.53
N SER A 17 19.94 20.00 15.82
CA SER A 17 19.82 19.53 17.20
C SER A 17 19.73 18.00 17.26
N PRO A 18 20.60 17.32 18.03
CA PRO A 18 20.54 15.86 18.18
C PRO A 18 19.23 15.38 18.82
N VAL A 19 18.57 16.22 19.64
CA VAL A 19 17.28 15.89 20.27
C VAL A 19 16.14 15.82 19.25
N LEU A 20 16.10 16.77 18.31
CA LEU A 20 15.10 16.78 17.24
C LEU A 20 15.29 15.61 16.27
N CYS A 21 16.56 15.27 15.99
CA CYS A 21 16.89 14.09 15.20
C CYS A 21 16.37 12.81 15.84
N PHE A 22 16.57 12.63 17.15
CA PHE A 22 16.10 11.45 17.85
C PHE A 22 14.57 11.30 17.83
N ILE A 23 13.84 12.38 18.08
CA ILE A 23 12.36 12.40 18.04
C ILE A 23 11.86 12.04 16.63
N TYR A 24 12.47 12.62 15.59
CA TYR A 24 12.10 12.35 14.21
C TYR A 24 12.40 10.90 13.80
N VAL A 25 13.58 10.37 14.14
CA VAL A 25 13.95 8.98 13.86
C VAL A 25 13.01 8.01 14.56
N LEU A 26 12.68 8.26 15.82
CA LEU A 26 11.73 7.44 16.57
C LEU A 26 10.33 7.46 15.92
N GLY A 27 9.84 8.64 15.52
CA GLY A 27 8.58 8.79 14.80
C GLY A 27 8.59 8.08 13.45
N SER A 28 9.69 8.17 12.70
CA SER A 28 9.87 7.49 11.41
C SER A 28 9.89 5.97 11.55
N ILE A 29 10.59 5.42 12.56
CA ILE A 29 10.60 3.98 12.85
C ILE A 29 9.19 3.50 13.21
N LEU A 30 8.49 4.22 14.09
CA LEU A 30 7.12 3.87 14.49
C LEU A 30 6.17 3.90 13.29
N PHE A 31 6.33 4.90 12.41
CA PHE A 31 5.59 5.01 11.17
C PHE A 31 5.85 3.84 10.21
N ILE A 32 7.12 3.49 9.97
CA ILE A 32 7.49 2.36 9.09
C ILE A 32 6.93 1.05 9.67
N ALA A 33 7.06 0.84 10.98
CA ALA A 33 6.53 -0.34 11.67
C ALA A 33 5.01 -0.45 11.50
N TRP A 34 4.27 0.66 11.64
CA TRP A 34 2.83 0.71 11.41
C TRP A 34 2.45 0.27 10.00
N VAL A 35 3.15 0.80 8.99
CA VAL A 35 2.91 0.44 7.59
C VAL A 35 3.19 -1.04 7.31
N LEU A 36 4.33 -1.56 7.80
CA LEU A 36 4.72 -2.95 7.61
C LEU A 36 3.71 -3.91 8.28
N PHE A 37 3.19 -3.56 9.45
CA PHE A 37 2.15 -4.32 10.13
C PHE A 37 0.88 -4.43 9.28
N PHE A 38 0.39 -3.31 8.73
CA PHE A 38 -0.80 -3.32 7.85
C PHE A 38 -0.57 -4.05 6.52
N LEU A 39 0.66 -4.05 6.00
CA LEU A 39 1.01 -4.74 4.76
C LEU A 39 0.80 -6.26 4.85
N GLN A 40 1.07 -6.87 6.02
CA GLN A 40 0.84 -8.30 6.25
C GLN A 40 -0.65 -8.66 6.16
N PHE A 41 -1.52 -7.84 6.75
CA PHE A 41 -2.97 -8.03 6.67
C PHE A 41 -3.48 -7.84 5.24
N ARG A 42 -2.98 -6.82 4.54
CA ARG A 42 -3.37 -6.53 3.16
C ARG A 42 -3.02 -7.68 2.20
N LYS A 43 -1.84 -8.29 2.36
CA LYS A 43 -1.41 -9.44 1.53
C LYS A 43 -2.45 -10.56 1.51
N LYS A 44 -3.08 -10.88 2.65
CA LYS A 44 -4.10 -11.94 2.72
C LYS A 44 -5.35 -11.58 1.91
N LEU A 45 -5.79 -10.33 1.96
CA LEU A 45 -6.94 -9.86 1.18
C LEU A 45 -6.63 -9.77 -0.31
N ASP A 46 -5.41 -9.36 -0.67
CA ASP A 46 -4.98 -9.31 -2.08
C ASP A 46 -5.04 -10.72 -2.72
N TRP A 47 -4.69 -11.78 -1.98
CA TRP A 47 -4.87 -13.17 -2.43
C TRP A 47 -6.34 -13.55 -2.63
N GLU A 48 -7.22 -13.24 -1.67
CA GLU A 48 -8.66 -13.53 -1.76
C GLU A 48 -9.31 -12.77 -2.93
N TYR A 49 -8.96 -11.48 -3.08
CA TYR A 49 -9.42 -10.63 -4.17
C TYR A 49 -9.07 -11.22 -5.52
N PHE A 50 -7.82 -11.65 -5.66
CA PHE A 50 -7.28 -12.17 -6.88
C PHE A 50 -7.92 -13.49 -7.32
N ASP A 51 -8.21 -14.40 -6.39
CA ASP A 51 -8.92 -15.66 -6.69
C ASP A 51 -10.32 -15.39 -7.26
N ILE A 52 -11.08 -14.48 -6.61
CA ILE A 52 -12.42 -14.11 -7.08
C ILE A 52 -12.35 -13.32 -8.40
N HIS A 53 -11.38 -12.43 -8.55
CA HIS A 53 -11.18 -11.66 -9.76
C HIS A 53 -10.89 -12.55 -10.97
N THR A 54 -10.03 -13.57 -10.81
CA THR A 54 -9.78 -14.57 -11.87
C THR A 54 -11.04 -15.34 -12.22
N LYS A 55 -11.79 -15.82 -11.22
CA LYS A 55 -13.06 -16.54 -11.45
C LYS A 55 -14.06 -15.68 -12.22
N ASN A 56 -14.18 -14.40 -11.89
CA ASN A 56 -15.04 -13.47 -12.61
C ASN A 56 -14.57 -13.25 -14.06
N GLN A 57 -13.26 -13.12 -14.29
CA GLN A 57 -12.70 -12.97 -15.63
C GLN A 57 -12.91 -14.22 -16.49
N SER A 58 -12.60 -15.40 -15.96
CA SER A 58 -12.84 -16.68 -16.63
C SER A 58 -14.32 -16.89 -16.95
N TYR A 59 -15.20 -16.50 -16.03
CA TYR A 59 -16.64 -16.57 -16.25
C TYR A 59 -17.11 -15.71 -17.43
N TRP A 60 -16.55 -14.51 -17.61
CA TRP A 60 -16.83 -13.66 -18.75
C TRP A 60 -16.33 -14.27 -20.06
N VAL A 61 -15.11 -14.81 -20.07
CA VAL A 61 -14.54 -15.50 -21.24
C VAL A 61 -15.42 -16.68 -21.66
N GLU A 62 -15.82 -17.54 -20.72
CA GLU A 62 -16.73 -18.67 -20.96
C GLU A 62 -18.10 -18.21 -21.49
N THR A 63 -18.65 -17.15 -20.90
CA THR A 63 -19.97 -16.63 -21.28
C THR A 63 -19.98 -16.03 -22.68
N ILE A 64 -18.91 -15.31 -23.06
CA ILE A 64 -18.76 -14.76 -24.41
C ILE A 64 -18.57 -15.91 -25.42
N GLY A 65 -17.74 -16.90 -25.08
CA GLY A 65 -17.53 -18.08 -25.94
C GLY A 65 -18.79 -18.90 -26.16
N SER A 66 -19.65 -19.01 -25.13
CA SER A 66 -20.87 -19.84 -25.15
C SER A 66 -22.15 -19.03 -25.40
N ILE A 67 -22.04 -17.81 -25.93
CA ILE A 67 -23.19 -16.89 -26.03
C ILE A 67 -24.33 -17.44 -26.90
N GLN A 68 -23.98 -18.19 -27.95
CA GLN A 68 -24.94 -18.80 -28.87
C GLN A 68 -25.74 -19.92 -28.20
N ASP A 69 -25.07 -20.78 -27.43
CA ASP A 69 -25.72 -21.86 -26.68
C ASP A 69 -26.63 -21.34 -25.59
N ILE A 70 -26.22 -20.28 -24.89
CA ILE A 70 -27.03 -19.63 -23.85
C ILE A 70 -28.34 -19.10 -24.45
N LYS A 71 -28.28 -18.52 -25.66
CA LYS A 71 -29.45 -17.95 -26.34
C LYS A 71 -30.40 -19.02 -26.85
N ILE A 72 -29.87 -20.10 -27.45
CA ILE A 72 -30.67 -21.23 -27.97
C ILE A 72 -31.40 -21.94 -26.82
N ASN A 73 -30.78 -22.05 -25.66
CA ASN A 73 -31.35 -22.73 -24.49
C ASN A 73 -32.09 -21.80 -23.51
N ASN A 74 -32.23 -20.51 -23.79
CA ASN A 74 -32.85 -19.51 -22.90
C ASN A 74 -32.27 -19.46 -21.46
N TYR A 75 -30.98 -19.75 -21.28
CA TYR A 75 -30.31 -19.79 -19.96
C TYR A 75 -29.75 -18.44 -19.46
N GLU A 76 -30.10 -17.34 -20.13
CA GLU A 76 -29.56 -16.00 -19.85
C GLU A 76 -29.74 -15.56 -18.38
N LYS A 77 -30.91 -15.82 -17.80
CA LYS A 77 -31.23 -15.39 -16.42
C LYS A 77 -30.39 -16.11 -15.37
N GLN A 78 -30.17 -17.41 -15.54
CA GLN A 78 -29.37 -18.21 -14.61
C GLN A 78 -27.89 -17.82 -14.67
N LYS A 79 -27.35 -17.62 -15.88
CA LYS A 79 -25.99 -17.09 -16.05
C LYS A 79 -25.87 -15.67 -15.46
N ARG A 80 -26.88 -14.80 -15.59
CA ARG A 80 -26.84 -13.47 -14.97
C ARG A 80 -26.76 -13.54 -13.44
N TRP A 81 -27.56 -14.40 -12.80
CA TRP A 81 -27.52 -14.56 -11.34
C TRP A 81 -26.19 -15.13 -10.83
N LYS A 82 -25.58 -16.07 -11.59
CA LYS A 82 -24.25 -16.59 -11.25
C LYS A 82 -23.19 -15.50 -11.33
N TRP A 83 -23.24 -14.65 -12.36
CA TRP A 83 -22.37 -13.48 -12.45
C TRP A 83 -22.60 -12.49 -11.31
N GLU A 84 -23.86 -12.16 -11.02
CA GLU A 84 -24.22 -11.23 -9.94
C GLU A 84 -23.69 -11.72 -8.58
N ALA A 85 -23.75 -13.03 -8.31
CA ALA A 85 -23.17 -13.61 -7.11
C ALA A 85 -21.64 -13.45 -7.03
N LEU A 86 -20.91 -13.59 -8.15
CA LEU A 86 -19.47 -13.34 -8.23
C LEU A 86 -19.15 -11.86 -8.03
N GLN A 87 -19.92 -10.97 -8.66
CA GLN A 87 -19.76 -9.53 -8.55
C GLN A 87 -19.98 -9.03 -7.12
N VAL A 88 -20.99 -9.56 -6.41
CA VAL A 88 -21.26 -9.24 -5.01
C VAL A 88 -20.11 -9.72 -4.11
N GLN A 89 -19.50 -10.87 -4.39
CA GLN A 89 -18.34 -11.34 -3.64
C GLN A 89 -17.12 -10.44 -3.86
N LEU A 90 -16.84 -10.06 -5.12
CA LEU A 90 -15.75 -9.15 -5.47
C LEU A 90 -15.91 -7.80 -4.76
N PHE A 91 -17.11 -7.22 -4.83
CA PHE A 91 -17.43 -5.94 -4.17
C PHE A 91 -17.22 -5.99 -2.65
N LYS A 92 -17.58 -7.10 -1.99
CA LYS A 92 -17.35 -7.28 -0.55
C LYS A 92 -15.86 -7.31 -0.21
N ILE A 93 -15.03 -7.93 -1.06
CA ILE A 93 -13.57 -7.95 -0.85
C ILE A 93 -12.97 -6.57 -1.07
N ASP A 94 -13.35 -5.88 -2.16
CA ASP A 94 -12.93 -4.50 -2.41
C ASP A 94 -13.26 -3.57 -1.25
N GLN A 95 -14.45 -3.71 -0.68
CA GLN A 95 -14.84 -2.93 0.49
C GLN A 95 -13.94 -3.23 1.70
N LYS A 96 -13.55 -4.48 1.93
CA LYS A 96 -12.60 -4.83 3.01
C LYS A 96 -11.22 -4.24 2.74
N ILE A 97 -10.70 -4.34 1.50
CA ILE A 97 -9.40 -3.76 1.10
C ILE A 97 -9.40 -2.25 1.31
N LEU A 98 -10.48 -1.57 0.90
CA LEU A 98 -10.63 -0.14 1.04
C LEU A 98 -10.65 0.28 2.52
N ARG A 99 -11.37 -0.45 3.37
CA ARG A 99 -11.39 -0.19 4.83
C ARG A 99 -10.00 -0.32 5.45
N ILE A 100 -9.25 -1.37 5.10
CA ILE A 100 -7.87 -1.56 5.59
C ILE A 100 -6.95 -0.44 5.09
N THR A 101 -7.05 -0.09 3.81
CA THR A 101 -6.24 0.98 3.21
C THR A 101 -6.53 2.32 3.88
N ASN A 102 -7.79 2.63 4.13
CA ASN A 102 -8.18 3.85 4.84
C ASN A 102 -7.70 3.84 6.30
N ALA A 103 -7.85 2.74 7.02
CA ALA A 103 -7.34 2.61 8.39
C ALA A 103 -5.81 2.78 8.45
N GLN A 104 -5.09 2.18 7.50
CA GLN A 104 -3.65 2.35 7.36
C GLN A 104 -3.28 3.82 7.11
N ASN A 105 -3.92 4.46 6.12
CA ASN A 105 -3.64 5.86 5.76
C ASN A 105 -3.97 6.83 6.89
N LEU A 106 -5.11 6.65 7.56
CA LEU A 106 -5.49 7.48 8.71
C LEU A 106 -4.52 7.29 9.88
N GLY A 107 -4.13 6.05 10.20
CA GLY A 107 -3.14 5.79 11.25
C GLY A 107 -1.76 6.37 10.93
N ALA A 108 -1.33 6.22 9.67
CA ALA A 108 -0.11 6.82 9.13
C ALA A 108 -0.14 8.35 9.25
N GLN A 109 -1.24 9.00 8.86
CA GLN A 109 -1.40 10.45 9.01
C GLN A 109 -1.43 10.88 10.48
N PHE A 110 -2.10 10.11 11.34
CA PHE A 110 -2.16 10.38 12.78
C PHE A 110 -0.77 10.36 13.42
N ILE A 111 0.05 9.34 13.12
CA ILE A 111 1.43 9.23 13.62
C ILE A 111 2.28 10.41 13.15
N ASN A 112 2.18 10.78 11.87
CA ASN A 112 2.89 11.96 11.34
C ASN A 112 2.45 13.24 12.04
N GLN A 113 1.15 13.44 12.21
CA GLN A 113 0.61 14.64 12.84
C GLN A 113 1.03 14.73 14.31
N LEU A 114 1.03 13.61 15.03
CA LEU A 114 1.50 13.53 16.41
C LEU A 114 2.99 13.84 16.51
N THR A 115 3.81 13.26 15.63
CA THR A 115 5.26 13.53 15.56
C THR A 115 5.53 15.01 15.27
N ASN A 116 4.83 15.59 14.29
CA ASN A 116 4.92 17.01 13.97
C ASN A 116 4.53 17.89 15.16
N LEU A 117 3.47 17.53 15.90
CA LEU A 117 3.04 18.28 17.08
C LEU A 117 4.10 18.26 18.18
N VAL A 118 4.67 17.08 18.48
CA VAL A 118 5.74 16.94 19.49
C VAL A 118 6.97 17.77 19.12
N ILE A 119 7.36 17.76 17.84
CA ILE A 119 8.49 18.56 17.35
C ILE A 119 8.18 20.06 17.47
N THR A 120 7.02 20.50 17.00
CA THR A 120 6.60 21.91 17.11
C THR A 120 6.60 22.37 18.57
N PHE A 121 6.10 21.54 19.49
CA PHE A 121 6.08 21.85 20.92
C PHE A 121 7.50 21.98 21.49
N TYR A 122 8.42 21.09 21.11
CA TYR A 122 9.83 21.17 21.50
C TYR A 122 10.49 22.44 20.96
N CYS A 123 10.31 22.75 19.67
CA CYS A 123 10.84 23.96 19.04
C CYS A 123 10.30 25.23 19.72
N ALA A 124 8.99 25.29 20.00
CA ALA A 124 8.40 26.43 20.69
C ALA A 124 9.03 26.65 22.08
N LYS A 125 9.25 25.57 22.84
CA LYS A 125 9.93 25.65 24.14
C LYS A 125 11.38 26.13 24.01
N ALA A 126 12.12 25.67 23.01
CA ALA A 126 13.51 26.07 22.76
C ALA A 126 13.63 27.53 22.32
N VAL A 127 12.67 28.03 21.54
CA VAL A 127 12.61 29.46 21.15
C VAL A 127 12.34 30.36 22.37
N ILE A 128 11.44 29.95 23.26
CA ILE A 128 11.15 30.70 24.51
C ILE A 128 12.39 30.76 25.41
N LYS A 129 13.20 29.69 25.45
CA LYS A 129 14.46 29.65 26.18
C LYS A 129 15.62 30.40 25.52
N VAL A 130 15.41 30.95 24.31
CA VAL A 130 16.43 31.63 23.50
C VAL A 130 17.56 30.67 23.04
N ASP A 131 17.32 29.35 23.10
CA ASP A 131 18.27 28.35 22.59
C ASP A 131 18.31 28.33 21.05
N ILE A 132 17.17 28.65 20.41
CA ILE A 132 16.95 28.59 18.97
C ILE A 132 16.19 29.85 18.51
N THR A 133 16.51 30.41 17.34
CA THR A 133 15.78 31.57 16.80
C THR A 133 14.47 31.14 16.12
N PHE A 134 13.54 32.08 15.99
CA PHE A 134 12.28 31.84 15.26
C PHE A 134 12.51 31.37 13.82
N GLY A 135 13.53 31.92 13.14
CA GLY A 135 13.89 31.51 11.77
C GLY A 135 14.28 30.04 11.71
N VAL A 136 15.08 29.56 12.66
CA VAL A 136 15.50 28.16 12.74
C VAL A 136 14.32 27.23 13.03
N MET A 137 13.36 27.64 13.86
CA MET A 137 12.12 26.88 14.07
C MET A 137 11.35 26.69 12.75
N ILE A 138 11.16 27.76 11.96
CA ILE A 138 10.45 27.68 10.68
C ILE A 138 11.21 26.83 9.66
N SER A 139 12.53 26.98 9.56
CA SER A 139 13.36 26.14 8.68
C SER A 139 13.30 24.67 9.06
N THR A 140 13.31 24.36 10.36
CA THR A 140 13.21 22.98 10.84
C THR A 140 11.85 22.37 10.51
N GLN A 141 10.76 23.13 10.69
CA GLN A 141 9.42 22.68 10.33
C GLN A 141 9.29 22.40 8.82
N PHE A 142 9.92 23.23 7.99
CA PHE A 142 9.95 23.05 6.54
C PHE A 142 10.72 21.79 6.14
N ILE A 143 11.88 21.54 6.76
CA ILE A 143 12.67 20.31 6.55
C ILE A 143 11.86 19.06 6.91
N ILE A 144 11.16 19.07 8.05
CA ILE A 144 10.31 17.95 8.49
C ILE A 144 9.14 17.74 7.53
N GLY A 145 8.52 18.81 7.04
CA GLY A 145 7.49 18.74 6.00
C GLY A 145 8.00 18.08 4.72
N MET A 146 9.20 18.45 4.27
CA MET A 146 9.84 17.85 3.10
C MET A 146 10.20 16.37 3.31
N LEU A 147 10.56 15.99 4.52
CA LEU A 147 10.92 14.62 4.90
C LEU A 147 9.74 13.64 4.88
N ASN A 148 8.50 14.12 5.08
CA ASN A 148 7.30 13.28 4.95
C ASN A 148 7.05 12.80 3.51
N GLY A 149 7.47 13.57 2.50
CA GLY A 149 7.32 13.19 1.09
C GLY A 149 8.06 11.90 0.72
N PRO A 150 9.38 11.81 0.96
CA PRO A 150 10.16 10.59 0.76
C PRO A 150 9.62 9.38 1.49
N ILE A 151 9.13 9.56 2.73
CA ILE A 151 8.52 8.48 3.51
C ILE A 151 7.28 7.91 2.78
N MET A 152 6.38 8.79 2.32
CA MET A 152 5.19 8.36 1.57
C MET A 152 5.55 7.68 0.24
N GLN A 153 6.58 8.17 -0.45
CA GLN A 153 7.09 7.55 -1.67
C GLN A 153 7.66 6.15 -1.41
N PHE A 154 8.37 5.96 -0.30
CA PHE A 154 8.90 4.65 0.10
C PHE A 154 7.78 3.64 0.34
N ILE A 155 6.68 4.04 1.00
CA ILE A 155 5.50 3.18 1.19
C ILE A 155 4.93 2.73 -0.16
N SER A 156 4.72 3.69 -1.07
CA SER A 156 4.18 3.39 -2.41
C SER A 156 5.10 2.45 -3.20
N PHE A 157 6.41 2.62 -3.05
CA PHE A 157 7.40 1.71 -3.63
C PHE A 157 7.29 0.29 -3.04
N VAL A 158 7.20 0.16 -1.72
CA VAL A 158 7.03 -1.15 -1.06
C VAL A 158 5.73 -1.83 -1.50
N GLN A 159 4.63 -1.09 -1.61
CA GLN A 159 3.36 -1.60 -2.12
C GLN A 159 3.50 -2.07 -3.58
N SER A 160 4.10 -1.26 -4.45
CA SER A 160 4.34 -1.60 -5.85
C SER A 160 5.21 -2.86 -5.99
N ALA A 161 6.24 -3.00 -5.14
CA ALA A 161 7.09 -4.18 -5.13
C ALA A 161 6.33 -5.45 -4.68
N GLN A 162 5.39 -5.35 -3.74
CA GLN A 162 4.52 -6.47 -3.37
C GLN A 162 3.60 -6.87 -4.52
N TYR A 163 2.98 -5.91 -5.20
CA TYR A 163 2.15 -6.17 -6.37
C TYR A 163 2.96 -6.87 -7.47
N ALA A 164 4.16 -6.37 -7.79
CA ALA A 164 5.05 -7.00 -8.74
C ALA A 164 5.42 -8.43 -8.34
N LYS A 165 5.69 -8.69 -7.05
CA LYS A 165 5.98 -10.03 -6.54
C LYS A 165 4.80 -11.00 -6.72
N ILE A 166 3.58 -10.54 -6.45
CA ILE A 166 2.37 -11.37 -6.66
C ILE A 166 2.17 -11.66 -8.15
N SER A 167 2.33 -10.66 -9.01
CA SER A 167 2.28 -10.85 -10.47
C SER A 167 3.37 -11.80 -10.97
N PHE A 168 4.57 -11.74 -10.41
CA PHE A 168 5.65 -12.68 -10.74
C PHE A 168 5.32 -14.11 -10.30
N LEU A 169 4.77 -14.30 -9.09
CA LEU A 169 4.36 -15.62 -8.62
C LEU A 169 3.32 -16.27 -9.55
N ARG A 170 2.43 -15.51 -10.19
CA ARG A 170 1.54 -16.04 -11.25
C ARG A 170 2.29 -16.54 -12.46
N LEU A 171 3.24 -15.74 -12.96
CA LEU A 171 4.00 -16.13 -14.14
C LEU A 171 4.79 -17.41 -13.86
N ASN A 172 5.32 -17.52 -12.64
CA ASN A 172 5.99 -18.73 -12.19
C ASN A 172 5.02 -19.92 -12.05
N GLU A 173 3.80 -19.71 -11.55
CA GLU A 173 2.76 -20.75 -11.51
C GLU A 173 2.43 -21.29 -12.90
N ILE A 174 2.43 -20.45 -13.94
CA ILE A 174 2.23 -20.89 -15.34
C ILE A 174 3.48 -21.60 -15.89
N HIS A 175 4.68 -21.22 -15.44
CA HIS A 175 5.94 -21.82 -15.88
C HIS A 175 6.29 -23.12 -15.15
N GLU A 176 5.76 -23.32 -13.94
CA GLU A 176 5.87 -24.55 -13.15
C GLU A 176 4.77 -25.58 -13.49
N LEU A 177 3.78 -25.22 -14.32
CA LEU A 177 2.91 -26.21 -14.95
C LEU A 177 3.76 -27.00 -15.96
N GLU A 178 3.88 -28.31 -15.74
CA GLU A 178 4.51 -29.24 -16.69
C GLU A 178 3.86 -29.06 -18.07
N GLU A 179 4.67 -29.03 -19.13
CA GLU A 179 4.21 -28.95 -20.51
C GLU A 179 3.21 -30.11 -20.77
N GLU A 180 1.95 -29.77 -21.12
CA GLU A 180 0.91 -30.76 -21.43
C GLU A 180 1.21 -31.57 -22.71
N GLU A 181 2.34 -31.35 -23.40
CA GLU A 181 2.67 -31.96 -24.71
C GLU A 181 3.59 -33.20 -24.67
N GLU A 182 3.97 -33.75 -23.51
CA GLU A 182 4.86 -34.94 -23.48
C GLU A 182 4.15 -36.30 -23.22
N ASN A 183 2.82 -36.37 -23.28
CA ASN A 183 2.05 -37.61 -23.06
C ASN A 183 1.11 -38.04 -24.21
N GLU A 184 1.35 -37.60 -25.45
CA GLU A 184 0.67 -38.15 -26.65
C GLU A 184 1.62 -38.83 -27.66
N ILE A 185 2.78 -39.30 -27.21
CA ILE A 185 3.62 -40.19 -28.03
C ILE A 185 4.15 -41.35 -27.18
N ASN A 186 3.32 -42.39 -27.01
CA ASN A 186 3.74 -43.80 -26.90
C ASN A 186 2.53 -44.74 -27.05
#